data_AF-A0A537S2U2-F1
#
_entry.id   AF-A0A537S2U2-F1
#
_cell.length_a   1.000
_cell.length_b   1.000
_cell.length_c   1.000
_cell.angle_alpha   90.00
_cell.angle_beta   90.00
_cell.angle_gamma   90.00
#
_symmetry.space_group_name_H-M   'P 1'
#
loop_
_entity.id
_entity.type
_entity.pdbx_description
1 polymer ?
#
loop_
_entity_poly.entity_id
_entity_poly.type
_entity_poly.pdbx_seq_one_letter_code
_entity_poly.pdbx_strand_id
1 'polypeptide(L)' 'MGEVHIASVSVDEAWARLKSDARSVLIDVRTIAEWAYVGLPDLSTVGKRPVLVEWQGFPDDRLNTAF' A
#
# COMPACT_ATOMS: atom_id res chain seq x y z
N MET A 1 -3.80 7.30 -25.32
CA MET A 1 -3.96 7.06 -23.87
C MET A 1 -2.87 7.87 -23.20
N GLY A 2 -3.21 8.84 -22.36
CA GLY A 2 -2.21 9.71 -21.71
C GLY A 2 -1.37 8.89 -20.74
N GLU A 3 -0.07 9.17 -20.69
CA GLU A 3 0.83 8.57 -19.72
C GLU A 3 0.45 9.05 -18.31
N VAL A 4 0.18 8.11 -17.41
CA VAL A 4 -0.11 8.42 -16.00
C VAL A 4 1.20 8.28 -15.24
N HIS A 5 1.80 9.41 -14.90
CA HIS A 5 3.00 9.43 -14.08
C HIS A 5 2.63 9.27 -12.59
N ILE A 6 3.09 8.20 -11.97
CA ILE A 6 2.97 7.99 -10.51
C ILE A 6 4.28 8.42 -9.86
N ALA A 7 4.23 9.47 -9.05
CA ALA A 7 5.42 9.98 -8.36
C ALA A 7 5.79 9.11 -7.16
N SER A 8 7.05 8.71 -7.08
CA SER A 8 7.64 8.21 -5.83
C SER A 8 7.79 9.36 -4.85
N VAL A 9 7.43 9.12 -3.59
CA VAL A 9 7.49 10.12 -2.52
C VAL A 9 8.23 9.54 -1.31
N SER A 10 8.73 10.41 -0.43
CA SER A 10 9.29 9.97 0.84
C SER A 10 8.20 9.41 1.77
N VAL A 11 8.63 8.65 2.79
CA VAL A 11 7.71 8.12 3.82
C VAL A 11 7.00 9.26 4.55
N ASP A 12 7.72 10.33 4.89
CA ASP A 12 7.14 11.50 5.57
C ASP A 12 6.08 12.19 4.71
N GLU A 13 6.33 12.32 3.41
CA GLU A 13 5.37 12.91 2.49
C GLU A 13 4.14 12.01 2.29
N ALA A 14 4.34 10.71 2.13
CA ALA A 14 3.24 9.75 2.07
C ALA A 14 2.37 9.82 3.32
N TRP A 15 2.99 9.90 4.51
CA TRP A 15 2.28 10.05 5.77
C TRP A 15 1.51 11.36 5.88
N ALA A 16 2.12 12.47 5.45
CA ALA A 16 1.47 13.78 5.42
C ALA A 16 0.22 13.78 4.53
N ARG A 17 0.30 13.13 3.35
CA ARG A 17 -0.83 12.96 2.43
C ARG A 17 -1.93 12.07 3.01
N LEU A 18 -1.54 10.96 3.67
CA LEU A 18 -2.49 10.09 4.37
C LEU A 18 -3.24 10.86 5.46
N LYS A 19 -2.55 11.67 6.24
CA LYS A 19 -3.16 12.47 7.31
C LYS A 19 -4.06 13.60 6.79
N SER A 20 -3.68 14.26 5.70
CA SER A 20 -4.35 15.50 5.24
C SER A 20 -5.61 15.26 4.40
N ASP A 21 -5.70 14.14 3.69
CA ASP A 21 -6.87 13.80 2.87
C ASP A 21 -7.67 12.65 3.50
N ALA A 22 -8.90 12.93 3.92
CA ALA A 22 -9.81 11.93 4.46
C ALA A 22 -10.12 10.79 3.48
N ARG A 23 -10.06 11.04 2.16
CA ARG A 23 -10.32 10.05 1.10
C ARG A 23 -9.07 9.27 0.66
N SER A 24 -7.88 9.63 1.17
CA SER A 24 -6.67 8.88 0.86
C SER A 24 -6.72 7.46 1.43
N VAL A 25 -6.10 6.53 0.71
CA VAL A 25 -5.99 5.12 1.07
C VAL A 25 -4.53 4.70 0.93
N LEU A 26 -4.03 3.94 1.90
CA LEU A 26 -2.77 3.21 1.76
C LEU A 26 -3.08 1.80 1.26
N ILE A 27 -2.55 1.43 0.09
CA ILE A 27 -2.62 0.06 -0.42
C ILE A 27 -1.28 -0.60 -0.17
N ASP A 28 -1.27 -1.63 0.67
CA ASP A 28 -0.11 -2.45 0.93
C ASP A 28 -0.12 -3.62 -0.05
N VAL A 29 0.83 -3.61 -0.99
CA VAL A 29 0.92 -4.61 -2.07
C VAL A 29 1.92 -5.73 -1.82
N ARG A 30 2.51 -5.75 -0.61
CA ARG A 30 3.46 -6.76 -0.17
C ARG A 30 2.80 -8.14 -0.11
N THR A 31 3.64 -9.15 0.02
CA THR A 31 3.21 -10.54 0.08
C THR A 31 2.48 -10.85 1.38
N ILE A 32 1.65 -11.90 1.36
CA ILE A 32 1.02 -12.46 2.57
C ILE A 32 2.09 -12.85 3.60
N ALA A 33 3.23 -13.37 3.14
CA ALA A 33 4.35 -13.71 4.01
C ALA A 33 4.91 -12.47 4.72
N GLU A 34 5.16 -11.39 4.01
CA GLU A 34 5.65 -10.15 4.62
C GLU A 34 4.67 -9.59 5.65
N TRP A 35 3.36 -9.61 5.39
CA TRP A 35 2.37 -9.19 6.38
C TRP A 35 2.42 -10.05 7.66
N ALA A 36 2.60 -11.36 7.52
CA ALA A 36 2.64 -12.28 8.64
C ALA A 36 3.94 -12.18 9.46
N TYR A 37 5.08 -11.98 8.81
CA TYR A 37 6.40 -12.01 9.47
C TYR A 37 6.94 -10.62 9.84
N VAL A 38 6.63 -9.58 9.06
CA VAL A 38 7.08 -8.19 9.32
C VAL A 38 6.01 -7.38 10.03
N GLY A 39 4.74 -7.61 9.69
CA GLY A 39 3.60 -6.88 10.21
C GLY A 39 3.05 -5.82 9.27
N LEU A 40 1.98 -5.16 9.72
CA LEU A 40 1.20 -4.19 8.96
C LEU A 40 1.51 -2.74 9.37
N PRO A 41 1.36 -1.76 8.46
CA PRO A 41 1.41 -0.35 8.83
C PRO A 41 0.29 0.01 9.83
N ASP A 42 0.65 0.62 10.95
CA ASP A 42 -0.32 1.16 11.90
C ASP A 42 -0.78 2.56 11.48
N LEU A 43 -2.03 2.66 11.05
CA LEU A 43 -2.68 3.91 10.66
C LEU A 43 -3.70 4.41 11.70
N SER A 44 -3.72 3.82 12.90
CA SER A 44 -4.69 4.14 13.95
C SER A 44 -4.68 5.63 14.34
N THR A 45 -3.50 6.24 14.39
CA THR A 45 -3.30 7.66 14.74
C THR A 45 -3.87 8.64 13.71
N VAL A 46 -4.14 8.18 12.48
CA VAL A 46 -4.81 8.95 11.41
C VAL A 46 -6.21 8.43 11.10
N GLY A 47 -6.74 7.51 11.93
CA GLY A 47 -8.10 7.00 11.82
C GLY A 47 -8.37 6.16 10.57
N LYS A 48 -7.34 5.52 10.00
CA LYS A 48 -7.43 4.76 8.74
C LYS A 48 -7.02 3.30 8.94
N ARG A 49 -7.22 2.49 7.90
CA ARG A 49 -6.72 1.12 7.78
C ARG A 49 -6.09 0.93 6.40
N PRO A 50 -4.98 0.20 6.28
CA PRO A 50 -4.45 -0.15 4.98
C PRO A 50 -5.42 -1.11 4.26
N VAL A 51 -5.48 -1.01 2.94
CA VAL A 51 -6.07 -2.04 2.09
C VAL A 51 -4.94 -3.00 1.73
N LEU A 52 -5.14 -4.28 2.03
CA LEU A 52 -4.13 -5.31 1.80
C LEU A 52 -4.47 -6.03 0.50
N VAL A 53 -3.61 -5.89 -0.52
CA VAL A 53 -3.77 -6.63 -1.77
C VAL A 53 -2.41 -7.08 -2.29
N GLU A 54 -2.09 -8.35 -2.13
CA GLU A 54 -0.88 -8.93 -2.70
C GLU A 54 -0.92 -8.77 -4.23
N TRP A 55 0.00 -7.98 -4.78
CA TRP A 55 0.07 -7.73 -6.22
C TRP A 55 0.84 -8.84 -6.92
N GLN A 56 1.97 -9.23 -6.36
CA GLN A 56 2.79 -10.35 -6.83
C GLN A 56 3.02 -11.30 -5.67
N GLY A 57 2.60 -12.54 -5.84
CA GLY A 57 2.73 -13.58 -4.83
C GLY A 57 4.16 -14.10 -4.70
N PHE A 58 4.47 -14.63 -3.51
CA PHE A 58 5.69 -15.37 -3.22
C PHE A 58 5.32 -16.80 -2.78
N PRO A 59 6.05 -17.85 -3.19
CA PRO A 59 7.37 -17.84 -3.85
C PRO A 59 7.37 -17.91 -5.38
N ASP A 60 6.20 -17.98 -6.02
CA ASP A 60 6.07 -18.32 -7.43
C ASP A 60 5.97 -17.11 -8.38
N ASP A 61 6.13 -15.88 -7.87
CA ASP A 61 6.03 -14.62 -8.62
C ASP A 61 4.70 -14.47 -9.39
N ARG A 62 3.64 -15.14 -8.94
CA ARG A 62 2.34 -15.07 -9.61
C ARG A 62 1.70 -13.70 -9.41
N LEU A 63 1.44 -13.00 -10.52
CA LEU A 63 0.69 -11.75 -10.52
C LEU A 63 -0.79 -11.98 -10.19
N ASN A 64 -1.34 -11.11 -9.34
CA ASN A 64 -2.76 -11.03 -9.07
C ASN A 64 -3.47 -10.27 -10.20
N THR A 65 -4.12 -11.01 -11.08
CA THR A 65 -4.83 -10.46 -12.26
C THR A 65 -6.17 -9.79 -11.92
N ALA A 66 -6.62 -9.89 -10.67
CA ALA A 66 -7.84 -9.22 -10.19
C ALA A 66 -7.55 -7.88 -9.48
N PHE A 67 -6.28 -7.49 -9.37
CA PHE A 67 -5.87 -6.15 -8.95
C PHE A 67 -6.14 -5.15 -10.08
#